data_AF-R7QYI1-F1
#
_entry.id   AF-R7QYI1-F1
#
_cell.length_a   1.000
_cell.length_b   1.000
_cell.length_c   1.000
_cell.angle_alpha   90.00
_cell.angle_beta   90.00
_cell.angle_gamma   90.00
#
_symmetry.space_group_name_H-M   'P 1'
#
loop_
_entity.id
_entity.type
_entity.pdbx_description
1 polymer ?
#
loop_
_entity_poly.entity_id
_entity_poly.type
_entity_poly.pdbx_seq_one_letter_code
_entity_poly.pdbx_strand_id
1 'polypeptide(L)'
;MKDLIDERNKREKMQNSIIKWWNVNMVPVEEKKDAFAGLSSEEKEAAKQIIARLDAEAAEDEAIKAKEVEAELKKQEEKEATFNASTGSYSGEYGTKPVDDEAAKEQIEKILKEKEEALHKSIEITQSGMG
;
A
#
# COMPACT_ATOMS: atom_id res chain seq x y z
N MET A 1 50.86 25.22 -23.27
CA MET A 1 50.15 26.48 -23.53
C MET A 1 49.08 26.63 -22.47
N LYS A 2 49.05 27.74 -21.73
CA LYS A 2 47.93 28.04 -20.83
C LYS A 2 46.74 28.48 -21.68
N ASP A 3 45.59 27.87 -21.46
CA ASP A 3 44.37 28.25 -22.16
C ASP A 3 43.84 29.56 -21.57
N LEU A 4 44.00 30.62 -22.35
CA LEU A 4 43.60 31.98 -21.98
C LEU A 4 42.07 32.12 -21.90
N ILE A 5 41.32 31.25 -22.59
CA ILE A 5 39.86 31.23 -22.57
C ILE A 5 39.38 30.72 -21.21
N ASP A 6 40.02 29.67 -20.70
CA ASP A 6 39.68 29.10 -19.39
C ASP A 6 40.01 30.05 -18.23
N GLU A 7 41.13 30.78 -18.30
CA GLU A 7 41.45 31.78 -17.27
C GLU A 7 40.43 32.92 -17.24
N ARG A 8 39.98 33.38 -18.41
CA ARG A 8 38.92 34.40 -18.52
C ARG A 8 37.61 33.87 -17.95
N ASN A 9 37.18 32.68 -18.34
CA ASN A 9 35.94 32.07 -17.87
C ASN A 9 35.94 31.85 -16.35
N LYS A 10 37.07 31.42 -15.77
CA LYS A 10 37.24 31.28 -14.32
C LYS A 10 37.14 32.63 -13.61
N ARG A 11 37.74 33.69 -14.17
CA ARG A 11 37.70 35.04 -13.61
C ARG A 11 36.27 35.61 -13.62
N GLU A 12 35.56 35.49 -14.74
CA GLU A 12 34.17 35.92 -14.87
C GLU A 12 33.25 35.15 -13.90
N LYS A 13 33.42 33.83 -13.77
CA LYS A 13 32.66 33.00 -12.82
C LYS A 13 32.88 33.40 -11.37
N MET A 14 34.12 33.70 -10.99
CA MET A 14 34.47 34.16 -9.63
C MET A 14 33.92 35.57 -9.34
N GLN A 15 33.95 36.47 -10.33
CA GLN A 15 33.39 37.81 -10.20
C GLN A 15 31.87 37.80 -10.04
N ASN A 16 31.18 36.99 -10.86
CA ASN A 16 29.72 36.88 -10.87
C ASN A 16 29.15 35.93 -9.80
N SER A 17 30.00 35.26 -9.01
CA SER A 17 29.55 34.43 -7.91
C SER A 17 28.88 35.27 -6.82
N ILE A 18 27.69 34.83 -6.40
CA ILE A 18 26.93 35.36 -5.25
C ILE A 18 27.74 35.13 -3.97
N ILE A 19 28.30 33.93 -3.84
CA ILE A 19 29.14 33.55 -2.71
C ILE A 19 30.57 33.96 -3.01
N LYS A 20 31.11 34.87 -2.21
CA LYS A 20 32.48 35.37 -2.37
C LYS A 20 33.46 34.42 -1.71
N TRP A 21 34.47 33.99 -2.46
CA TRP A 21 35.42 32.97 -2.02
C TRP A 21 36.18 33.36 -0.74
N TRP A 22 36.42 34.66 -0.50
CA TRP A 22 37.04 35.16 0.73
C TRP A 22 36.10 35.13 1.95
N ASN A 23 34.79 34.99 1.75
CA ASN A 23 33.79 34.86 2.82
C ASN A 23 33.48 33.40 3.15
N VAL A 24 34.12 32.43 2.49
CA VAL A 24 33.91 31.00 2.73
C VAL A 24 35.15 30.42 3.39
N ASN A 25 35.00 29.91 4.60
CA ASN A 25 36.00 29.05 5.19
C ASN A 25 35.89 27.64 4.58
N MET A 26 36.89 27.22 3.80
CA MET A 26 36.91 25.90 3.17
C MET A 26 37.32 24.85 4.21
N VAL A 27 36.35 24.10 4.73
CA VAL A 27 36.61 22.96 5.60
C VAL A 27 37.02 21.75 4.73
N PRO A 28 38.19 21.12 4.98
CA PRO A 28 38.62 19.91 4.29
C PRO A 28 37.54 18.82 4.34
N VAL A 29 37.36 18.09 3.24
CA VAL A 29 36.35 17.01 3.16
C VAL A 29 36.61 15.91 4.21
N GLU A 30 37.86 15.75 4.64
CA GLU A 30 38.26 14.80 5.68
C GLU A 30 37.80 15.22 7.08
N GLU A 31 37.68 16.53 7.36
CA GLU A 31 37.16 17.05 8.63
C GLU A 31 35.63 16.96 8.72
N LYS A 32 34.95 16.73 7.59
CA LYS A 32 33.52 16.41 7.57
C LYS A 32 33.20 14.96 7.98
N LYS A 33 34.21 14.17 8.41
CA LYS A 33 34.02 12.73 8.66
C LYS A 33 33.29 12.38 9.94
N ASP A 34 33.10 13.30 10.88
CA ASP A 34 32.30 12.99 12.06
C ASP A 34 31.21 14.04 12.24
N ALA A 35 29.97 13.72 11.85
CA ALA A 35 28.79 14.45 12.32
C ALA A 35 28.71 14.50 13.87
N PHE A 36 29.52 13.66 14.53
CA PHE A 36 29.70 13.61 15.96
C PHE A 36 31.05 14.19 16.44
N ALA A 37 31.83 14.88 15.60
CA ALA A 37 33.20 15.35 15.91
C ALA A 37 33.32 16.13 17.23
N GLY A 38 32.24 16.82 17.64
CA GLY A 38 32.18 17.60 18.87
C GLY A 38 31.57 16.89 20.08
N LEU A 39 31.13 15.63 19.96
CA LEU A 39 30.53 14.86 21.05
C LEU A 39 31.57 13.99 21.78
N SER A 40 31.41 13.87 23.09
CA SER A 40 32.18 12.95 23.94
C SER A 40 32.06 11.51 23.43
N SER A 41 33.07 10.67 23.72
CA SER A 41 33.04 9.25 23.36
C SER A 41 31.78 8.56 23.89
N GLU A 42 31.32 8.94 25.08
CA GLU A 42 30.12 8.41 25.73
C GLU A 42 28.85 8.80 24.97
N GLU A 43 28.76 10.05 24.49
CA GLU A 43 27.59 10.53 23.73
C GLU A 43 27.53 9.88 22.34
N LYS A 44 28.69 9.61 21.73
CA LYS A 44 28.79 8.86 20.48
C LYS A 44 28.29 7.41 20.64
N GLU A 45 28.65 6.76 21.74
CA GLU A 45 28.19 5.40 22.03
C GLU A 45 26.71 5.37 22.37
N ALA A 46 26.21 6.31 23.17
CA ALA A 46 24.80 6.45 23.47
C ALA A 46 23.96 6.68 22.20
N ALA A 47 24.41 7.57 21.30
CA ALA A 47 23.74 7.81 20.03
C ALA A 47 23.70 6.55 19.15
N LYS A 48 24.81 5.81 19.07
CA LYS A 48 24.87 4.55 18.31
C LYS A 48 23.94 3.48 18.88
N GLN A 49 23.81 3.39 20.20
CA GLN A 49 22.89 2.45 20.85
C GLN A 49 21.42 2.81 20.58
N ILE A 50 21.09 4.10 20.61
CA ILE A 50 19.73 4.58 20.28
C ILE A 50 19.39 4.28 18.82
N ILE A 51 20.30 4.55 17.90
CA ILE A 51 20.13 4.25 16.47
C ILE A 51 19.94 2.76 16.25
N ALA A 52 20.79 1.91 16.83
CA ALA A 52 20.67 0.47 16.70
C ALA A 52 19.33 -0.08 17.22
N ARG A 53 18.78 0.52 18.28
CA ARG A 53 17.45 0.17 18.80
C ARG A 53 16.34 0.62 17.86
N LEU A 54 16.41 1.85 17.34
CA LEU A 54 15.45 2.37 16.36
C LEU A 54 15.43 1.55 15.07
N ASP A 55 16.59 1.13 14.59
CA ASP A 55 16.71 0.29 13.39
C ASP A 55 16.08 -1.09 13.60
N ALA A 56 16.25 -1.68 14.79
CA ALA A 56 15.62 -2.96 15.14
C ALA A 56 14.09 -2.84 15.23
N GLU A 57 13.58 -1.78 15.87
CA GLU A 57 12.15 -1.50 15.97
C GLU A 57 11.53 -1.24 14.58
N ALA A 58 12.22 -0.47 13.73
CA ALA A 58 11.79 -0.24 12.36
C ALA A 58 11.73 -1.54 11.54
N ALA A 59 12.70 -2.45 11.70
CA ALA A 59 12.69 -3.73 10.99
C ALA A 59 11.54 -4.65 11.43
N GLU A 60 11.17 -4.63 12.71
CA GLU A 60 10.00 -5.38 13.22
C GLU A 60 8.69 -4.81 12.68
N ASP A 61 8.53 -3.48 12.70
CA ASP A 61 7.36 -2.78 12.17
C ASP A 61 7.21 -2.99 10.65
N GLU A 62 8.31 -2.94 9.90
CA GLU A 62 8.31 -3.24 8.47
C GLU A 62 7.91 -4.69 8.20
N ALA A 63 8.37 -5.65 9.01
CA ALA A 63 7.99 -7.05 8.87
C ALA A 63 6.49 -7.29 9.18
N ILE A 64 5.92 -6.56 10.14
CA ILE A 64 4.49 -6.62 10.45
C ILE A 64 3.70 -6.02 9.28
N LYS A 65 4.06 -4.81 8.83
CA LYS A 65 3.39 -4.15 7.69
C LYS A 65 3.50 -4.96 6.40
N ALA A 66 4.65 -5.60 6.15
CA ALA A 66 4.81 -6.45 4.98
C ALA A 66 3.82 -7.62 4.98
N LYS A 67 3.60 -8.27 6.14
CA LYS A 67 2.61 -9.34 6.28
C LYS A 67 1.18 -8.85 6.09
N GLU A 68 0.85 -7.65 6.58
CA GLU A 68 -0.47 -7.06 6.36
C GLU A 68 -0.71 -6.72 4.89
N VAL A 69 0.29 -6.16 4.22
CA VAL A 69 0.23 -5.86 2.78
C VAL A 69 0.07 -7.14 1.95
N GLU A 70 0.81 -8.20 2.29
CA GLU A 70 0.68 -9.50 1.63
C GLU A 70 -0.72 -10.11 1.82
N ALA A 71 -1.28 -10.02 3.03
CA ALA A 71 -2.62 -10.51 3.32
C ALA A 71 -3.71 -9.75 2.53
N GLU A 72 -3.60 -8.42 2.43
CA GLU A 72 -4.57 -7.62 1.67
C GLU A 72 -4.42 -7.84 0.16
N LEU A 73 -3.17 -7.98 -0.35
CA LEU A 73 -2.91 -8.34 -1.75
C LEU A 73 -3.56 -9.68 -2.09
N LYS A 74 -3.36 -10.71 -1.26
CA LYS A 74 -3.97 -12.02 -1.47
C LYS A 74 -5.50 -11.94 -1.51
N LYS A 75 -6.10 -11.16 -0.60
CA LYS A 75 -7.54 -10.94 -0.58
C LYS A 75 -8.03 -10.18 -1.83
N GLN A 76 -7.23 -9.26 -2.34
CA GLN A 76 -7.53 -8.56 -3.59
C GLN A 76 -7.42 -9.50 -4.80
N GLU A 77 -6.37 -10.31 -4.87
CA GLU A 77 -6.21 -11.34 -5.91
C GLU A 77 -7.37 -12.34 -5.90
N GLU A 78 -7.82 -12.78 -4.72
CA GLU A 78 -8.99 -13.65 -4.59
C GLU A 78 -10.27 -12.98 -5.10
N LYS A 79 -10.46 -11.68 -4.83
CA LYS A 79 -11.58 -10.91 -5.39
C LYS A 79 -11.47 -10.81 -6.90
N GLU A 80 -10.30 -10.43 -7.42
CA GLU A 80 -10.04 -10.32 -8.85
C GLU A 80 -10.19 -11.66 -9.59
N ALA A 81 -9.85 -12.79 -8.95
CA ALA A 81 -10.05 -14.12 -9.51
C ALA A 81 -11.55 -14.46 -9.67
N THR A 82 -12.42 -13.89 -8.84
CA THR A 82 -13.88 -14.00 -8.99
C THR A 82 -14.47 -12.94 -9.93
N PHE A 83 -13.67 -12.02 -10.47
CA PHE A 83 -14.16 -11.00 -11.37
C PHE A 83 -14.45 -11.55 -12.77
N ASN A 84 -15.68 -11.38 -13.24
CA ASN A 84 -16.05 -11.67 -14.63
C ASN A 84 -16.01 -10.37 -15.45
N ALA A 85 -15.02 -10.27 -16.33
CA ALA A 85 -14.83 -9.11 -17.21
C ALA A 85 -15.99 -8.86 -18.19
N SER A 86 -16.73 -9.91 -18.58
CA SER A 86 -17.84 -9.77 -19.54
C SER A 86 -19.09 -9.17 -18.92
N THR A 87 -19.34 -9.44 -17.64
CA THR A 87 -20.51 -8.93 -16.91
C THR A 87 -20.15 -7.79 -15.96
N GLY A 88 -18.87 -7.41 -15.88
CA GLY A 88 -18.37 -6.38 -14.97
C GLY A 88 -18.64 -6.68 -13.49
N SER A 89 -18.81 -7.96 -13.14
CA SER A 89 -19.35 -8.39 -11.85
C SER A 89 -18.50 -9.46 -11.21
N TYR A 90 -18.39 -9.43 -9.87
CA TYR A 90 -17.73 -10.46 -9.09
C TYR A 90 -18.68 -11.64 -8.88
N SER A 91 -18.29 -12.84 -9.34
CA SER A 91 -19.12 -14.04 -9.25
C SER A 91 -19.39 -14.51 -7.83
N GLY A 92 -18.56 -14.10 -6.87
CA GLY A 92 -18.76 -14.35 -5.45
C GLY A 92 -19.84 -13.48 -4.80
N GLU A 93 -20.35 -12.44 -5.49
CA GLU A 93 -21.35 -11.51 -4.95
C GLU A 93 -22.78 -11.79 -5.44
N TYR A 94 -22.99 -12.80 -6.29
CA TYR A 94 -24.34 -13.13 -6.75
C TYR A 94 -25.19 -13.68 -5.59
N GLY A 95 -26.33 -13.04 -5.33
CA GLY A 95 -27.29 -13.47 -4.30
C GLY A 95 -26.96 -13.01 -2.87
N THR A 96 -25.90 -12.23 -2.65
CA THR A 96 -25.59 -11.66 -1.33
C THR A 96 -26.22 -10.29 -1.11
N LYS A 97 -26.50 -9.56 -2.19
CA LYS A 97 -27.15 -8.25 -2.13
C LYS A 97 -28.67 -8.43 -1.96
N PRO A 98 -29.29 -7.75 -0.98
CA PRO A 98 -30.74 -7.72 -0.89
C PRO A 98 -31.31 -7.09 -2.16
N VAL A 99 -32.47 -7.56 -2.58
CA VAL A 99 -33.22 -6.91 -3.65
C VAL A 99 -33.73 -5.59 -3.09
N ASP A 100 -33.43 -4.46 -3.72
CA ASP A 100 -33.88 -3.15 -3.22
C ASP A 100 -35.31 -2.82 -3.69
N ASP A 101 -35.67 -3.26 -4.90
CA ASP A 101 -36.98 -3.01 -5.50
C ASP A 101 -38.11 -3.80 -4.82
N GLU A 102 -39.07 -3.09 -4.26
CA GLU A 102 -40.20 -3.67 -3.52
C GLU A 102 -41.11 -4.54 -4.40
N ALA A 103 -41.36 -4.12 -5.66
CA ALA A 103 -42.10 -4.91 -6.63
C ALA A 103 -41.38 -6.23 -6.99
N ALA A 104 -40.04 -6.23 -7.02
CA ALA A 104 -39.27 -7.45 -7.27
C ALA A 104 -39.30 -8.38 -6.06
N LYS A 105 -39.31 -7.85 -4.82
CA LYS A 105 -39.50 -8.65 -3.60
C LYS A 105 -40.84 -9.36 -3.60
N GLU A 106 -41.93 -8.64 -3.86
CA GLU A 106 -43.29 -9.21 -3.90
C GLU A 106 -43.41 -10.32 -4.95
N GLN A 107 -42.82 -10.12 -6.13
CA GLN A 107 -42.79 -11.15 -7.18
C GLN A 107 -41.99 -12.39 -6.76
N ILE A 108 -40.84 -12.20 -6.12
CA ILE A 108 -40.03 -13.31 -5.60
C ILE A 108 -40.81 -14.09 -4.55
N GLU A 109 -41.45 -13.42 -3.59
CA GLU A 109 -42.28 -14.06 -2.57
C GLU A 109 -43.44 -14.85 -3.18
N LYS A 110 -44.12 -14.29 -4.19
CA LYS A 110 -45.19 -14.99 -4.91
C LYS A 110 -44.68 -16.27 -5.58
N ILE A 111 -43.54 -16.20 -6.28
CA ILE A 111 -42.93 -17.36 -6.94
C ILE A 111 -42.52 -18.42 -5.92
N LEU A 112 -41.97 -18.02 -4.77
CA LEU A 112 -41.58 -18.94 -3.70
C LEU A 112 -42.80 -19.68 -3.16
N LYS A 113 -43.89 -18.95 -2.88
CA LYS A 113 -45.13 -19.55 -2.39
C LYS A 113 -45.77 -20.52 -3.38
N GLU A 114 -45.84 -20.16 -4.67
CA GLU A 114 -46.38 -21.05 -5.71
C GLU A 114 -45.55 -22.34 -5.83
N LYS A 115 -44.22 -22.25 -5.70
CA LYS A 115 -43.33 -23.41 -5.72
C LYS A 115 -43.48 -24.28 -4.48
N GLU A 116 -43.64 -23.70 -3.29
CA GLU A 116 -43.94 -24.45 -2.07
C GLU A 116 -45.24 -25.23 -2.21
N GLU A 117 -46.32 -24.59 -2.69
CA GLU A 117 -47.60 -25.25 -2.93
C GLU A 117 -47.49 -26.38 -3.97
N ALA A 118 -46.72 -26.17 -5.04
CA ALA A 118 -46.45 -27.21 -6.04
C ALA A 118 -45.65 -28.38 -5.46
N LEU A 119 -44.65 -28.10 -4.62
CA LEU A 119 -43.87 -29.11 -3.92
C LEU A 119 -44.76 -29.93 -2.98
N HIS A 120 -45.57 -29.27 -2.16
CA HIS A 120 -46.52 -29.94 -1.26
C HIS A 120 -47.49 -30.84 -2.01
N LYS A 121 -48.08 -30.38 -3.10
CA LYS A 121 -48.94 -31.22 -3.97
C LYS A 121 -48.19 -32.43 -4.52
N SER A 122 -46.94 -32.28 -4.95
CA SER A 122 -46.15 -33.40 -5.46
C SER A 122 -45.83 -34.44 -4.37
N ILE A 123 -45.64 -34.00 -3.12
CA ILE A 123 -45.41 -34.86 -1.97
C ILE A 123 -46.71 -35.61 -1.60
N GLU A 124 -47.86 -34.93 -1.60
CA GLU A 124 -49.15 -35.56 -1.34
C GLU A 124 -49.50 -36.62 -2.40
N ILE A 125 -49.25 -36.33 -3.67
CA ILE A 125 -49.47 -37.28 -4.77
C ILE A 125 -48.57 -38.52 -4.62
N THR A 126 -47.30 -38.33 -4.26
CA THR A 126 -46.36 -39.45 -4.08
C THR A 126 -46.67 -40.28 -2.83
N GLN A 127 -47.12 -39.66 -1.73
CA GLN A 127 -47.55 -40.36 -0.53
C GLN A 127 -48.89 -41.09 -0.71
N SER A 128 -49.84 -40.50 -1.46
CA SER A 128 -51.11 -41.16 -1.79
C SER A 128 -50.96 -42.31 -2.79
N GLY A 129 -49.91 -42.31 -3.62
CA GLY A 129 -49.60 -43.39 -4.56
C GLY A 129 -48.79 -44.56 -3.97
N MET A 130 -48.34 -44.44 -2.71
CA MET A 130 -47.60 -45.47 -1.96
C MET A 130 -48.49 -46.26 -0.97
N GLY A 131 -49.79 -45.98 -0.93
CA GLY A 131 -50.80 -46.66 -0.09
C GLY A 131 -51.56 -47.76 -0.83
#